data_AF-A0A8S9M283-F1
#
_entry.id   AF-A0A8S9M283-F1
#
_cell.length_a   1.000
_cell.length_b   1.000
_cell.length_c   1.000
_cell.angle_alpha   90.00
_cell.angle_beta   90.00
_cell.angle_gamma   90.00
#
_symmetry.space_group_name_H-M   'P 1'
#
loop_
_entity.id
_entity.type
_entity.pdbx_description
1 polymer ?
#
loop_
_entity_poly.entity_id
_entity_poly.type
_entity_poly.pdbx_seq_one_letter_code
_entity_poly.pdbx_strand_id
1 'polypeptide(L)'
;MSSSINLSSSSPSTISLSRSRLSQTCTTPIIHRVALPSNHQPSLSIKTTGKVKVKASVISREDDLLSYTNGNAPIQDPSQADSVSLGTLAPSDSANAPPNGFVADDDDYELDLPTPGFSSIPEAIQDIRQGKLVVVVDDEDRENEGDLVMAAQLATPEAMAFIVKHGTGIVCVSMKEDDLERLNLPLMVNHKENEEKLCTAFTVTVDAKHGTTTGVSARDRATTILSLASRDSKPEDFNRPGHIFPLKYREGGVLKRAGHTEASVDLTVLAGLDPVGVLCEIVDDDGSMARLPKLRHFAAENCLKIVSIADLIRLGLCAPLHIFYKDV
;
A
#
# COMPACT_ATOMS: atom_id res chain seq x y z
N MET A 1 55.97 5.66 44.35
CA MET A 1 54.73 5.92 43.61
C MET A 1 54.85 5.15 42.30
N SER A 2 54.22 3.97 42.24
CA SER A 2 54.33 3.06 41.11
C SER A 2 52.95 2.96 40.45
N SER A 3 52.88 3.41 39.20
CA SER A 3 51.68 3.45 38.37
C SER A 3 51.55 2.12 37.61
N SER A 4 50.36 1.53 37.58
CA SER A 4 50.03 0.42 36.69
C SER A 4 48.64 0.66 36.11
N ILE A 5 48.58 0.71 34.78
CA ILE A 5 47.38 0.92 33.97
C ILE A 5 46.78 -0.45 33.68
N ASN A 6 45.50 -0.65 34.01
CA ASN A 6 44.72 -1.80 33.58
C ASN A 6 43.63 -1.35 32.59
N LEU A 7 43.69 -1.85 31.36
CA LEU A 7 42.62 -1.80 30.37
C LEU A 7 41.65 -2.96 30.65
N SER A 8 40.35 -2.68 30.72
CA SER A 8 39.31 -3.71 30.69
C SER A 8 38.26 -3.37 29.64
N SER A 9 38.17 -4.24 28.63
CA SER A 9 37.15 -4.28 27.59
C SER A 9 35.96 -5.11 28.07
N SER A 10 34.74 -4.60 27.92
CA SER A 10 33.52 -5.41 28.13
C SER A 10 32.48 -5.11 27.05
N SER A 11 32.18 -6.14 26.27
CA SER A 11 31.02 -6.22 25.39
C SER A 11 30.57 -7.68 25.35
N PRO A 12 29.36 -8.03 25.85
CA PRO A 12 28.83 -9.36 25.67
C PRO A 12 27.94 -9.42 24.41
N SER A 13 28.38 -10.22 23.44
CA SER A 13 27.59 -10.67 22.30
C SER A 13 26.72 -11.87 22.70
N THR A 14 25.39 -11.74 22.55
CA THR A 14 24.42 -12.80 22.84
C THR A 14 24.12 -13.63 21.59
N ILE A 15 24.25 -14.95 21.72
CA ILE A 15 23.89 -15.98 20.73
C ILE A 15 22.38 -16.24 20.80
N SER A 16 21.68 -16.22 19.66
CA SER A 16 20.27 -16.63 19.52
C SER A 16 20.19 -17.96 18.76
N LEU A 17 19.54 -18.95 19.38
CA LEU A 17 19.19 -20.25 18.78
C LEU A 17 17.74 -20.19 18.30
N SER A 18 17.52 -20.48 17.01
CA SER A 18 16.19 -20.58 16.42
C SER A 18 15.57 -21.95 16.66
N ARG A 19 14.30 -21.97 17.11
CA ARG A 19 13.38 -23.10 16.96
C ARG A 19 12.06 -22.64 16.36
N SER A 20 11.53 -23.52 15.55
CA SER A 20 10.48 -23.40 14.54
C SER A 20 9.04 -23.21 15.05
N ARG A 21 8.26 -22.51 14.21
CA ARG A 21 6.78 -22.51 14.00
C ARG A 21 5.89 -22.79 15.20
N LEU A 22 5.13 -21.76 15.60
CA LEU A 22 3.77 -21.86 16.13
C LEU A 22 2.99 -20.60 15.72
N SER A 23 1.74 -20.81 15.30
CA SER A 23 0.76 -19.83 14.83
C SER A 23 0.53 -18.69 15.84
N GLN A 24 0.62 -17.44 15.39
CA GLN A 24 0.29 -16.26 16.21
C GLN A 24 -1.17 -15.89 16.05
N THR A 25 -1.97 -16.18 17.07
CA THR A 25 -3.22 -15.47 17.37
C THR A 25 -2.87 -14.20 18.13
N CYS A 26 -3.30 -13.04 17.63
CA CYS A 26 -3.02 -11.74 18.23
C CYS A 26 -4.04 -11.45 19.35
N THR A 27 -3.57 -11.42 20.59
CA THR A 27 -4.32 -10.92 21.75
C THR A 27 -3.43 -9.95 22.51
N THR A 28 -3.83 -8.70 22.61
CA THR A 28 -3.15 -7.63 23.35
C THR A 28 -3.24 -7.85 24.86
N PRO A 29 -2.14 -7.82 25.64
CA PRO A 29 -2.22 -7.83 27.09
C PRO A 29 -2.36 -6.41 27.64
N ILE A 30 -3.35 -6.22 28.51
CA ILE A 30 -3.53 -5.03 29.36
C ILE A 30 -2.53 -5.13 30.52
N ILE A 31 -1.61 -4.16 30.64
CA ILE A 31 -0.65 -4.07 31.75
C ILE A 31 -1.17 -3.07 32.79
N HIS A 32 -1.62 -3.57 33.94
CA HIS A 32 -1.75 -2.78 35.16
C HIS A 32 -0.40 -2.70 35.88
N ARG A 33 0.15 -1.50 36.06
CA ARG A 33 1.32 -1.23 36.92
C ARG A 33 0.89 -1.16 38.38
N VAL A 34 1.42 -2.06 39.22
CA VAL A 34 1.49 -1.92 40.68
C VAL A 34 2.94 -2.13 41.10
N ALA A 35 3.46 -1.27 41.98
CA ALA A 35 4.86 -1.24 42.38
C ALA A 35 5.10 -1.82 43.79
N LEU A 36 6.38 -2.19 44.04
CA LEU A 36 7.11 -2.50 45.31
C LEU A 36 7.40 -4.00 45.58
N PRO A 37 8.43 -4.36 46.39
CA PRO A 37 9.87 -4.13 46.22
C PRO A 37 10.73 -5.44 46.31
N SER A 38 12.04 -5.27 46.14
CA SER A 38 13.14 -6.26 45.95
C SER A 38 13.43 -7.27 47.07
N ASN A 39 13.71 -8.55 46.73
CA ASN A 39 14.96 -9.27 47.02
C ASN A 39 14.90 -10.75 46.55
N HIS A 40 16.08 -11.31 46.24
CA HIS A 40 16.43 -12.71 45.93
C HIS A 40 16.69 -13.10 44.46
N GLN A 41 17.96 -13.42 44.17
CA GLN A 41 18.44 -14.19 43.02
C GLN A 41 18.08 -15.67 43.15
N PRO A 42 17.77 -16.37 42.04
CA PRO A 42 17.98 -17.80 41.95
C PRO A 42 19.13 -18.13 40.99
N SER A 43 20.02 -19.01 41.42
CA SER A 43 21.00 -19.71 40.60
C SER A 43 20.38 -20.98 40.01
N LEU A 44 20.71 -21.29 38.76
CA LEU A 44 20.35 -22.57 38.13
C LEU A 44 21.55 -23.10 37.36
N SER A 45 21.95 -24.33 37.69
CA SER A 45 23.05 -25.07 37.07
C SER A 45 22.48 -26.18 36.19
N ILE A 46 23.01 -26.33 34.97
CA ILE A 46 22.68 -27.45 34.08
C ILE A 46 23.99 -28.07 33.58
N LYS A 47 24.13 -29.38 33.81
CA LYS A 47 25.25 -30.23 33.39
C LYS A 47 25.08 -30.68 31.94
N THR A 48 26.19 -30.71 31.20
CA THR A 48 26.29 -31.10 29.79
C THR A 48 26.65 -32.58 29.65
N THR A 49 26.00 -33.31 28.74
CA THR A 49 26.49 -34.58 28.18
C THR A 49 26.07 -34.71 26.71
N GLY A 50 27.03 -34.66 25.78
CA GLY A 50 26.78 -35.00 24.36
C GLY A 50 27.85 -34.48 23.40
N LYS A 51 28.56 -35.38 22.71
CA LYS A 51 29.55 -35.08 21.66
C LYS A 51 28.84 -34.55 20.40
N VAL A 52 29.21 -33.37 19.92
CA VAL A 52 28.83 -32.87 18.58
C VAL A 52 30.08 -32.67 17.74
N LYS A 53 30.07 -33.26 16.53
CA LYS A 53 31.14 -33.18 15.52
C LYS A 53 30.81 -32.02 14.60
N VAL A 54 31.62 -30.96 14.59
CA VAL A 54 31.46 -29.79 13.70
C VAL A 54 32.19 -30.08 12.39
N LYS A 55 31.53 -29.89 11.25
CA LYS A 55 32.13 -29.91 9.91
C LYS A 55 31.92 -28.52 9.31
N ALA A 56 32.99 -27.75 9.16
CA ALA A 56 32.99 -26.45 8.49
C ALA A 56 33.38 -26.63 7.02
N SER A 57 32.73 -25.91 6.13
CA SER A 57 33.09 -25.78 4.71
C SER A 57 33.25 -24.29 4.38
N VAL A 58 34.45 -23.93 3.96
CA VAL A 58 34.83 -22.62 3.44
C VAL A 58 34.70 -22.67 1.92
N ILE A 59 33.98 -21.72 1.32
CA ILE A 59 34.05 -21.46 -0.13
C ILE A 59 34.23 -19.95 -0.29
N SER A 60 35.44 -19.57 -0.70
CA SER A 60 35.75 -18.30 -1.34
C SER A 60 36.05 -18.60 -2.81
N ARG A 61 35.53 -17.79 -3.73
CA ARG A 61 36.35 -17.06 -4.71
C ARG A 61 35.50 -16.15 -5.61
N GLU A 62 36.09 -14.98 -5.83
CA GLU A 62 35.72 -13.90 -6.73
C GLU A 62 36.02 -14.23 -8.20
N ASP A 63 35.49 -13.35 -9.04
CA ASP A 63 35.93 -12.90 -10.37
C ASP A 63 35.70 -13.82 -11.59
N ASP A 64 34.84 -13.33 -12.50
CA ASP A 64 35.20 -13.25 -13.91
C ASP A 64 34.54 -12.04 -14.61
N LEU A 65 35.41 -11.11 -14.99
CA LEU A 65 35.22 -9.96 -15.86
C LEU A 65 35.45 -10.42 -17.31
N LEU A 66 34.48 -10.29 -18.22
CA LEU A 66 34.77 -10.26 -19.65
C LEU A 66 33.95 -9.16 -20.36
N SER A 67 34.70 -8.27 -20.98
CA SER A 67 34.31 -7.09 -21.73
C SER A 67 33.89 -7.43 -23.15
N TYR A 68 32.89 -6.70 -23.65
CA TYR A 68 32.50 -6.66 -25.05
C TYR A 68 33.42 -5.74 -25.84
N THR A 69 33.85 -6.16 -27.03
CA THR A 69 34.32 -5.25 -28.09
C THR A 69 33.58 -5.54 -29.39
N ASN A 70 33.35 -4.47 -30.13
CA ASN A 70 32.39 -4.30 -31.20
C ASN A 70 33.13 -4.01 -32.51
N GLY A 71 32.67 -4.56 -33.64
CA GLY A 71 32.68 -3.86 -34.94
C GLY A 71 33.67 -4.25 -36.06
N ASN A 72 33.06 -4.64 -37.20
CA ASN A 72 33.37 -4.31 -38.62
C ASN A 72 34.22 -5.23 -39.54
N ALA A 73 33.49 -6.10 -40.29
CA ALA A 73 33.34 -6.25 -41.78
C ALA A 73 34.59 -6.46 -42.69
N PRO A 74 34.49 -6.93 -43.98
CA PRO A 74 33.31 -7.06 -44.86
C PRO A 74 33.20 -8.29 -45.84
N ILE A 75 31.97 -8.47 -46.37
CA ILE A 75 31.51 -8.80 -47.76
C ILE A 75 32.12 -10.01 -48.52
N GLN A 76 31.25 -10.95 -48.95
CA GLN A 76 31.09 -11.38 -50.36
C GLN A 76 29.83 -12.26 -50.57
N ASP A 77 28.92 -11.77 -51.42
CA ASP A 77 27.88 -12.53 -52.15
C ASP A 77 28.44 -12.77 -53.58
N PRO A 78 28.09 -13.86 -54.28
CA PRO A 78 26.94 -13.75 -55.19
C PRO A 78 26.11 -15.03 -55.37
N SER A 79 24.79 -14.84 -55.40
CA SER A 79 23.82 -15.38 -56.37
C SER A 79 24.08 -16.74 -57.04
N GLN A 80 23.14 -17.68 -56.89
CA GLN A 80 22.50 -18.32 -58.04
C GLN A 80 21.24 -19.09 -57.64
N ALA A 81 20.14 -18.76 -58.33
CA ALA A 81 18.93 -19.54 -58.39
C ALA A 81 19.11 -20.65 -59.44
N ASP A 82 18.59 -21.85 -59.16
CA ASP A 82 18.22 -22.79 -60.21
C ASP A 82 16.95 -23.57 -59.82
N SER A 83 16.16 -23.79 -60.84
CA SER A 83 14.75 -24.14 -60.82
C SER A 83 14.50 -25.64 -61.03
N VAL A 84 13.39 -26.11 -60.42
CA VAL A 84 12.44 -27.17 -60.83
C VAL A 84 12.94 -28.61 -61.09
N SER A 85 12.36 -29.59 -60.40
CA SER A 85 11.37 -30.49 -61.05
C SER A 85 10.63 -31.42 -60.09
N LEU A 86 9.40 -31.68 -60.54
CA LEU A 86 8.24 -32.33 -59.97
C LEU A 86 8.35 -33.87 -60.00
N GLY A 87 7.98 -34.52 -58.89
CA GLY A 87 7.76 -35.97 -58.82
C GLY A 87 6.54 -36.28 -57.94
N THR A 88 5.41 -36.57 -58.58
CA THR A 88 4.18 -37.08 -57.97
C THR A 88 4.23 -38.60 -57.90
N LEU A 89 3.86 -39.23 -56.78
CA LEU A 89 3.01 -40.43 -56.70
C LEU A 89 2.56 -40.65 -55.23
N ALA A 90 1.30 -41.06 -55.07
CA ALA A 90 0.45 -40.92 -53.88
C ALA A 90 0.49 -42.15 -52.92
N PRO A 91 -0.52 -42.35 -52.04
CA PRO A 91 -0.43 -42.27 -50.59
C PRO A 91 -0.25 -43.64 -49.90
N SER A 92 0.38 -43.65 -48.73
CA SER A 92 0.25 -44.76 -47.77
C SER A 92 -0.30 -44.22 -46.46
N ASP A 93 -1.59 -44.52 -46.22
CA ASP A 93 -2.19 -44.47 -44.90
C ASP A 93 -1.43 -45.40 -43.96
N SER A 94 -0.85 -44.81 -42.91
CA SER A 94 -0.61 -45.52 -41.67
C SER A 94 -0.60 -44.49 -40.55
N ALA A 95 -1.71 -44.49 -39.81
CA ALA A 95 -1.91 -43.76 -38.58
C ALA A 95 -0.71 -43.90 -37.64
N ASN A 96 -0.10 -42.77 -37.29
CA ASN A 96 0.55 -42.56 -36.01
C ASN A 96 0.65 -41.05 -35.78
N ALA A 97 -0.28 -40.53 -34.97
CA ALA A 97 -0.22 -39.18 -34.45
C ALA A 97 0.99 -39.06 -33.51
N PRO A 98 1.88 -38.05 -33.66
CA PRO A 98 2.80 -37.69 -32.59
C PRO A 98 2.02 -36.86 -31.55
N PRO A 99 2.10 -37.19 -30.24
CA PRO A 99 1.56 -36.34 -29.21
C PRO A 99 2.61 -35.30 -28.89
N ASN A 100 2.62 -34.18 -29.61
CA ASN A 100 3.39 -33.03 -29.19
C ASN A 100 2.45 -31.84 -29.10
N GLY A 101 2.02 -31.62 -27.86
CA GLY A 101 1.14 -30.54 -27.49
C GLY A 101 1.64 -29.21 -28.03
N PHE A 102 0.70 -28.45 -28.56
CA PHE A 102 0.72 -27.04 -28.23
C PHE A 102 0.73 -26.98 -26.71
N VAL A 103 1.89 -26.63 -26.16
CA VAL A 103 1.95 -25.99 -24.85
C VAL A 103 1.03 -24.80 -25.04
N ALA A 104 -0.19 -24.90 -24.51
CA ALA A 104 -0.89 -23.71 -24.12
C ALA A 104 0.09 -23.06 -23.15
N ASP A 105 0.68 -21.94 -23.55
CA ASP A 105 1.21 -21.01 -22.56
C ASP A 105 0.01 -20.68 -21.70
N ASP A 106 -0.11 -21.42 -20.61
CA ASP A 106 -1.01 -21.22 -19.47
C ASP A 106 -0.46 -20.02 -18.67
N ASP A 107 -0.03 -18.98 -19.40
CA ASP A 107 0.18 -17.63 -18.89
C ASP A 107 -1.22 -16.99 -18.79
N ASP A 108 -2.12 -17.65 -18.07
CA ASP A 108 -3.15 -16.97 -17.31
C ASP A 108 -2.37 -16.05 -16.37
N TYR A 109 -2.06 -14.85 -16.87
CA TYR A 109 -1.37 -13.84 -16.09
C TYR A 109 -2.07 -13.79 -14.72
N GLU A 110 -1.31 -14.03 -13.65
CA GLU A 110 -1.71 -13.88 -12.26
C GLU A 110 -1.97 -12.39 -11.96
N LEU A 111 -2.89 -11.76 -12.71
CA LEU A 111 -3.26 -10.36 -12.63
C LEU A 111 -3.90 -10.01 -11.28
N ASP A 112 -4.33 -11.03 -10.54
CA ASP A 112 -4.94 -10.91 -9.21
C ASP A 112 -3.93 -11.05 -8.05
N LEU A 113 -2.67 -11.43 -8.30
CA LEU A 113 -1.68 -11.52 -7.22
C LEU A 113 -1.17 -10.15 -6.82
N PRO A 114 -1.15 -9.76 -5.54
CA PRO A 114 -0.58 -8.48 -5.12
C PRO A 114 0.91 -8.38 -5.46
N THR A 115 1.37 -7.14 -5.70
CA THR A 115 2.80 -6.88 -5.82
C THR A 115 3.53 -7.37 -4.55
N PRO A 116 4.70 -8.04 -4.64
CA PRO A 116 5.39 -8.58 -3.47
C PRO A 116 5.54 -7.57 -2.32
N GLY A 117 5.15 -7.99 -1.12
CA GLY A 117 5.15 -7.17 0.09
C GLY A 117 3.87 -6.36 0.32
N PHE A 118 2.96 -6.28 -0.66
CA PHE A 118 1.64 -5.67 -0.50
C PHE A 118 0.57 -6.71 -0.18
N SER A 119 -0.52 -6.24 0.40
CA SER A 119 -1.75 -7.02 0.56
C SER A 119 -2.54 -7.02 -0.74
N SER A 120 -3.43 -7.98 -0.91
CA SER A 120 -4.34 -8.00 -2.06
C SER A 120 -5.38 -6.88 -1.97
N ILE A 121 -5.79 -6.33 -3.10
CA ILE A 121 -6.87 -5.33 -3.16
C ILE A 121 -8.18 -5.89 -2.58
N PRO A 122 -8.60 -7.16 -2.85
CA PRO A 122 -9.76 -7.77 -2.17
C PRO A 122 -9.69 -7.76 -0.65
N GLU A 123 -8.52 -7.97 -0.03
CA GLU A 123 -8.37 -7.86 1.43
C GLU A 123 -8.56 -6.42 1.92
N ALA A 124 -7.97 -5.44 1.23
CA ALA A 124 -8.17 -4.03 1.57
C ALA A 124 -9.64 -3.61 1.44
N ILE A 125 -10.33 -4.07 0.39
CA ILE A 125 -11.78 -3.85 0.21
C ILE A 125 -12.57 -4.38 1.40
N GLN A 126 -12.23 -5.57 1.92
CA GLN A 126 -12.90 -6.13 3.10
C GLN A 126 -12.65 -5.30 4.36
N ASP A 127 -11.44 -4.80 4.56
CA ASP A 127 -11.11 -3.95 5.70
C ASP A 127 -11.82 -2.59 5.62
N ILE A 128 -11.86 -1.95 4.46
CA ILE A 128 -12.64 -0.72 4.21
C ILE A 128 -14.14 -0.96 4.48
N ARG A 129 -14.69 -2.08 4.01
CA ARG A 129 -16.10 -2.47 4.26
C ARG A 129 -16.40 -2.59 5.76
N GLN A 130 -15.41 -2.98 6.56
CA GLN A 130 -15.52 -3.10 8.02
C GLN A 130 -15.23 -1.79 8.76
N GLY A 131 -14.97 -0.69 8.05
CA GLY A 131 -14.64 0.61 8.64
C GLY A 131 -13.20 0.71 9.16
N LYS A 132 -12.31 -0.19 8.75
CA LYS A 132 -10.89 -0.13 9.12
C LYS A 132 -10.12 0.79 8.18
N LEU A 133 -9.00 1.30 8.69
CA LEU A 133 -8.02 2.03 7.91
C LEU A 133 -7.19 1.06 7.07
N VAL A 134 -6.77 1.52 5.89
CA VAL A 134 -5.84 0.84 4.99
C VAL A 134 -4.76 1.84 4.60
N VAL A 135 -3.51 1.40 4.48
CA VAL A 135 -2.42 2.20 3.91
C VAL A 135 -2.44 2.04 2.40
N VAL A 136 -2.62 3.13 1.67
CA VAL A 136 -2.55 3.15 0.20
C VAL A 136 -1.28 3.89 -0.19
N VAL A 137 -0.45 3.29 -1.04
CA VAL A 137 0.78 3.93 -1.53
C VAL A 137 0.68 4.23 -3.01
N ASP A 138 1.22 5.36 -3.42
CA ASP A 138 1.39 5.71 -4.82
C ASP A 138 2.75 5.26 -5.38
N ASP A 139 3.02 5.62 -6.63
CA ASP A 139 4.25 5.23 -7.33
C ASP A 139 5.46 6.04 -6.83
N GLU A 140 6.65 5.44 -6.88
CA GLU A 140 7.91 6.10 -6.50
C GLU A 140 8.20 7.37 -7.34
N ASP A 141 7.74 7.39 -8.59
CA ASP A 141 7.94 8.53 -9.51
C ASP A 141 6.85 9.63 -9.35
N ARG A 142 5.84 9.42 -8.50
CA ARG A 142 4.76 10.38 -8.24
C ARG A 142 5.01 11.17 -6.95
N GLU A 143 4.42 10.77 -5.82
CA GLU A 143 4.69 11.36 -4.49
C GLU A 143 5.66 10.48 -3.69
N ASN A 144 5.67 9.17 -3.94
CA ASN A 144 6.38 8.15 -3.16
C ASN A 144 5.93 8.14 -1.69
N GLU A 145 4.63 8.32 -1.47
CA GLU A 145 4.01 8.53 -0.15
C GLU A 145 2.95 7.46 0.11
N GLY A 146 2.43 7.46 1.34
CA GLY A 146 1.35 6.57 1.72
C GLY A 146 0.31 7.28 2.57
N ASP A 147 -0.94 7.00 2.27
CA ASP A 147 -2.09 7.62 2.94
C ASP A 147 -2.84 6.59 3.78
N LEU A 148 -3.32 7.05 4.93
CA LEU A 148 -4.34 6.36 5.70
C LEU A 148 -5.71 6.59 5.06
N VAL A 149 -6.31 5.53 4.52
CA VAL A 149 -7.58 5.58 3.81
C VAL A 149 -8.68 4.81 4.54
N MET A 150 -9.89 5.38 4.63
CA MET A 150 -11.10 4.69 5.09
C MET A 150 -12.38 5.22 4.44
N ALA A 151 -13.49 4.50 4.57
CA ALA A 151 -14.80 4.99 4.17
C ALA A 151 -15.32 6.07 5.13
N ALA A 152 -15.73 7.22 4.59
CA ALA A 152 -16.16 8.37 5.40
C ALA A 152 -17.43 8.08 6.22
N GLN A 153 -18.37 7.31 5.67
CA GLN A 153 -19.60 6.94 6.38
C GLN A 153 -19.36 6.07 7.63
N LEU A 154 -18.16 5.51 7.80
CA LEU A 154 -17.75 4.69 8.94
C LEU A 154 -16.71 5.40 9.83
N ALA A 155 -16.47 6.70 9.62
CA ALA A 155 -15.52 7.46 10.40
C ALA A 155 -15.88 7.50 11.88
N THR A 156 -14.89 7.21 12.74
CA THR A 156 -15.05 7.29 14.20
C THR A 156 -14.06 8.29 14.81
N PRO A 157 -14.34 8.83 16.01
CA PRO A 157 -13.38 9.64 16.75
C PRO A 157 -12.04 8.92 16.98
N GLU A 158 -12.05 7.60 17.20
CA GLU A 158 -10.84 6.81 17.40
C GLU A 158 -10.01 6.73 16.12
N ALA A 159 -10.65 6.51 14.97
CA ALA A 159 -9.97 6.53 13.67
C ALA A 159 -9.39 7.91 13.37
N MET A 160 -10.13 8.99 13.67
CA MET A 160 -9.62 10.35 13.47
C MET A 160 -8.47 10.70 14.41
N ALA A 161 -8.52 10.23 15.66
CA ALA A 161 -7.40 10.39 16.59
C ALA A 161 -6.16 9.64 16.09
N PHE A 162 -6.34 8.44 15.52
CA PHE A 162 -5.27 7.68 14.91
C PHE A 162 -4.67 8.40 13.69
N ILE A 163 -5.52 8.87 12.78
CA ILE A 163 -5.10 9.64 11.60
C ILE A 163 -4.33 10.90 11.99
N VAL A 164 -4.83 11.69 12.94
CA VAL A 164 -4.15 12.93 13.37
C VAL A 164 -2.84 12.64 14.09
N LYS A 165 -2.73 11.51 14.79
CA LYS A 165 -1.50 11.11 15.48
C LYS A 165 -0.39 10.69 14.52
N HIS A 166 -0.73 10.07 13.40
CA HIS A 166 0.22 9.40 12.51
C HIS A 166 0.36 10.06 11.12
N GLY A 167 -0.56 10.97 10.76
CA GLY A 167 -0.52 11.69 9.50
C GLY A 167 -0.18 13.16 9.64
N THR A 168 -0.23 13.88 8.53
CA THR A 168 0.02 15.33 8.44
C THR A 168 -0.96 16.17 9.27
N GLY A 169 -2.14 15.59 9.54
CA GLY A 169 -3.26 16.27 10.17
C GLY A 169 -4.12 17.07 9.18
N ILE A 170 -3.76 17.09 7.88
CA ILE A 170 -4.58 17.62 6.80
C ILE A 170 -5.55 16.52 6.36
N VAL A 171 -6.63 16.37 7.14
CA VAL A 171 -7.62 15.31 6.88
C VAL A 171 -8.49 15.71 5.71
N CYS A 172 -8.38 14.95 4.63
CA CYS A 172 -9.09 15.19 3.40
C CYS A 172 -10.27 14.22 3.22
N VAL A 173 -11.29 14.66 2.49
CA VAL A 173 -12.48 13.85 2.15
C VAL A 173 -12.73 13.92 0.65
N SER A 174 -12.45 12.85 -0.07
CA SER A 174 -12.71 12.76 -1.51
C SER A 174 -14.17 12.47 -1.79
N MET A 175 -14.77 13.24 -2.69
CA MET A 175 -16.19 13.20 -3.03
C MET A 175 -16.42 13.35 -4.53
N LYS A 176 -17.51 12.79 -5.04
CA LYS A 176 -17.96 13.02 -6.42
C LYS A 176 -18.39 14.47 -6.63
N GLU A 177 -18.36 14.91 -7.89
CA GLU A 177 -18.78 16.26 -8.28
C GLU A 177 -20.23 16.56 -7.84
N ASP A 178 -21.16 15.65 -8.08
CA ASP A 178 -22.57 15.81 -7.72
C ASP A 178 -22.78 16.07 -6.22
N ASP A 179 -22.00 15.43 -5.35
CA ASP A 179 -22.06 15.65 -3.91
C ASP A 179 -21.50 17.02 -3.52
N LEU A 180 -20.40 17.44 -4.16
CA LEU A 180 -19.83 18.77 -3.94
C LEU A 180 -20.76 19.88 -4.43
N GLU A 181 -21.43 19.69 -5.57
CA GLU A 181 -22.43 20.61 -6.09
C GLU A 181 -23.65 20.69 -5.16
N ARG A 182 -24.19 19.55 -4.73
CA ARG A 182 -25.30 19.47 -3.76
C ARG A 182 -24.97 20.21 -2.47
N LEU A 183 -23.75 20.07 -1.97
CA LEU A 183 -23.28 20.71 -0.73
C LEU A 183 -22.75 22.13 -0.94
N ASN A 184 -22.76 22.65 -2.18
CA ASN A 184 -22.21 23.94 -2.57
C ASN A 184 -20.78 24.14 -2.05
N LEU A 185 -19.89 23.21 -2.42
CA LEU A 185 -18.48 23.19 -2.08
C LEU A 185 -17.63 23.46 -3.33
N PRO A 186 -17.52 24.73 -3.77
CA PRO A 186 -16.70 25.08 -4.92
C PRO A 186 -15.21 24.82 -4.65
N LEU A 187 -14.43 24.66 -5.72
CA LEU A 187 -12.97 24.59 -5.65
C LEU A 187 -12.40 25.81 -4.91
N MET A 188 -11.35 25.59 -4.12
CA MET A 188 -10.68 26.64 -3.33
C MET A 188 -10.04 27.69 -4.24
N VAL A 189 -9.43 27.23 -5.33
CA VAL A 189 -8.90 28.05 -6.42
C VAL A 189 -9.41 27.48 -7.73
N ASN A 190 -9.59 28.33 -8.74
CA ASN A 190 -10.02 27.82 -10.04
C ASN A 190 -8.90 27.00 -10.72
N HIS A 191 -9.26 26.15 -11.68
CA HIS A 191 -8.29 25.24 -12.31
C HIS A 191 -7.10 25.95 -12.97
N LYS A 192 -7.27 27.18 -13.46
CA LYS A 192 -6.17 27.92 -14.11
C LYS A 192 -5.17 28.47 -13.09
N GLU A 193 -5.62 28.69 -11.86
CA GLU A 193 -4.84 29.21 -10.73
C GLU A 193 -4.34 28.10 -9.81
N ASN A 194 -4.67 26.83 -10.08
CA ASN A 194 -4.15 25.71 -9.31
C ASN A 194 -2.71 25.38 -9.72
N GLU A 195 -1.77 26.05 -9.05
CA GLU A 195 -0.32 25.92 -9.24
C GLU A 195 0.31 24.77 -8.42
N GLU A 196 -0.51 23.98 -7.69
CA GLU A 196 -0.02 22.79 -6.99
C GLU A 196 0.53 21.77 -8.01
N LYS A 197 1.65 21.13 -7.67
CA LYS A 197 2.42 20.23 -8.56
C LYS A 197 1.54 19.17 -9.23
N LEU A 198 0.59 18.59 -8.51
CA LEU A 198 -0.31 17.53 -8.99
C LEU A 198 -1.75 17.99 -9.24
N CYS A 199 -1.99 19.31 -9.18
CA CYS A 199 -3.29 19.96 -9.31
C CYS A 199 -4.38 19.28 -8.46
N THR A 200 -4.08 19.00 -7.20
CA THR A 200 -5.03 18.41 -6.25
C THR A 200 -6.23 19.33 -6.10
N ALA A 201 -7.43 18.75 -6.24
CA ALA A 201 -8.66 19.51 -6.44
C ALA A 201 -9.35 19.85 -5.11
N PHE A 202 -8.67 20.64 -4.28
CA PHE A 202 -9.22 21.12 -3.01
C PHE A 202 -10.46 21.99 -3.21
N THR A 203 -11.49 21.77 -2.39
CA THR A 203 -12.62 22.68 -2.24
C THR A 203 -12.43 23.62 -1.07
N VAL A 204 -13.38 24.54 -0.88
CA VAL A 204 -13.51 25.26 0.40
C VAL A 204 -13.56 24.28 1.57
N THR A 205 -12.80 24.57 2.63
CA THR A 205 -12.77 23.74 3.83
C THR A 205 -14.05 23.91 4.65
N VAL A 206 -14.40 22.88 5.42
CA VAL A 206 -15.65 22.85 6.18
C VAL A 206 -15.50 22.30 7.59
N ASP A 207 -16.41 22.72 8.45
CA ASP A 207 -16.77 22.04 9.69
C ASP A 207 -18.28 21.81 9.69
N ALA A 208 -18.75 20.69 10.26
CA ALA A 208 -20.15 20.54 10.58
C ALA A 208 -20.56 21.63 11.57
N LYS A 209 -21.72 22.25 11.32
CA LYS A 209 -22.27 23.33 12.13
C LYS A 209 -22.91 22.84 13.43
N HIS A 210 -23.33 21.57 13.43
CA HIS A 210 -24.03 20.94 14.54
C HIS A 210 -23.22 19.75 15.07
N GLY A 211 -23.29 19.50 16.37
CA GLY A 211 -22.57 18.38 17.00
C GLY A 211 -21.06 18.56 17.10
N THR A 212 -20.54 19.77 16.86
CA THR A 212 -19.13 20.16 16.95
C THR A 212 -18.95 21.31 17.94
N THR A 213 -17.69 21.59 18.28
CA THR A 213 -17.28 22.72 19.12
C THR A 213 -16.38 23.67 18.34
N THR A 214 -15.09 23.36 18.23
CA THR A 214 -14.09 24.15 17.51
C THR A 214 -13.75 23.57 16.14
N GLY A 215 -14.23 22.35 15.83
CA GLY A 215 -13.99 21.68 14.54
C GLY A 215 -12.74 20.81 14.51
N VAL A 216 -11.74 21.09 15.34
CA VAL A 216 -10.41 20.45 15.22
C VAL A 216 -10.27 19.12 15.96
N SER A 217 -11.12 18.86 16.95
CA SER A 217 -11.03 17.65 17.78
C SER A 217 -11.29 16.40 16.93
N ALA A 218 -10.75 15.24 17.33
CA ALA A 218 -11.00 13.98 16.62
C ALA A 218 -12.51 13.67 16.50
N ARG A 219 -13.28 13.99 17.55
CA ARG A 219 -14.74 13.88 17.55
C ARG A 219 -15.38 14.86 16.57
N ASP A 220 -14.97 16.12 16.58
CA ASP A 220 -15.54 17.15 15.72
C ASP A 220 -15.27 16.85 14.24
N ARG A 221 -14.03 16.44 13.92
CA ARG A 221 -13.65 15.97 12.58
C ARG A 221 -14.49 14.78 12.14
N ALA A 222 -14.66 13.76 13.00
CA ALA A 222 -15.51 12.62 12.68
C ALA A 222 -16.97 13.04 12.40
N THR A 223 -17.53 13.95 13.21
CA THR A 223 -18.87 14.52 12.97
C THR A 223 -18.96 15.22 11.61
N THR A 224 -17.96 16.04 11.27
CA THR A 224 -17.90 16.72 9.96
C THR A 224 -17.83 15.73 8.80
N ILE A 225 -16.98 14.71 8.90
CA ILE A 225 -16.80 13.67 7.87
C ILE A 225 -18.08 12.86 7.68
N LEU A 226 -18.73 12.44 8.76
CA LEU A 226 -20.02 11.74 8.69
C LEU A 226 -21.11 12.62 8.07
N SER A 227 -21.09 13.93 8.34
CA SER A 227 -22.03 14.87 7.73
C SER A 227 -21.75 15.03 6.22
N LEU A 228 -20.48 15.11 5.81
CA LEU A 228 -20.10 15.13 4.38
C LEU A 228 -20.57 13.87 3.65
N ALA A 229 -20.43 12.70 4.28
CA ALA A 229 -20.87 11.42 3.72
C ALA A 229 -22.39 11.25 3.69
N SER A 230 -23.15 12.09 4.39
CA SER A 230 -24.60 11.96 4.46
C SER A 230 -25.29 12.51 3.21
N ARG A 231 -26.17 11.70 2.61
CA ARG A 231 -27.05 12.11 1.50
C ARG A 231 -28.10 13.14 1.92
N ASP A 232 -28.44 13.18 3.20
CA ASP A 232 -29.44 14.11 3.76
C ASP A 232 -28.86 15.50 4.07
N SER A 233 -27.53 15.62 4.11
CA SER A 233 -26.88 16.89 4.42
C SER A 233 -27.06 17.93 3.33
N LYS A 234 -27.12 19.19 3.76
CA LYS A 234 -27.37 20.36 2.92
C LYS A 234 -26.25 21.39 3.10
N PRO A 235 -26.12 22.35 2.18
CA PRO A 235 -25.11 23.40 2.29
C PRO A 235 -25.11 24.13 3.64
N GLU A 236 -26.27 24.33 4.25
CA GLU A 236 -26.45 25.09 5.50
C GLU A 236 -25.94 24.35 6.75
N ASP A 237 -25.70 23.05 6.65
CA ASP A 237 -25.18 22.21 7.73
C ASP A 237 -23.68 22.39 7.97
N PHE A 238 -23.00 23.18 7.12
CA PHE A 238 -21.55 23.37 7.15
C PHE A 238 -21.17 24.84 7.35
N ASN A 239 -20.22 25.07 8.26
CA ASN A 239 -19.47 26.32 8.32
C ASN A 239 -18.35 26.31 7.26
N ARG A 240 -18.06 27.48 6.69
CA ARG A 240 -17.00 27.70 5.70
C ARG A 240 -16.26 29.00 6.09
N PRO A 241 -14.93 29.01 6.29
CA PRO A 241 -14.03 27.85 6.26
C PRO A 241 -14.24 26.90 7.46
N GLY A 242 -13.52 25.79 7.46
CA GLY A 242 -13.37 24.87 8.59
C GLY A 242 -12.09 24.05 8.50
N HIS A 243 -12.07 22.85 9.09
CA HIS A 243 -10.84 22.08 9.31
C HIS A 243 -10.77 20.73 8.59
N ILE A 244 -11.84 20.34 7.89
CA ILE A 244 -11.83 19.23 6.94
C ILE A 244 -11.68 19.78 5.52
N PHE A 245 -10.92 19.06 4.69
CA PHE A 245 -10.56 19.46 3.33
C PHE A 245 -11.24 18.56 2.30
N PRO A 246 -12.43 18.89 1.80
CA PRO A 246 -13.04 18.10 0.75
C PRO A 246 -12.23 18.21 -0.55
N LEU A 247 -12.12 17.10 -1.26
CA LEU A 247 -11.41 16.96 -2.53
C LEU A 247 -12.38 16.50 -3.60
N LYS A 248 -12.28 17.11 -4.79
CA LYS A 248 -13.04 16.65 -5.94
C LYS A 248 -12.39 15.42 -6.58
N TYR A 249 -13.12 14.31 -6.54
CA TYR A 249 -12.85 13.10 -7.31
C TYR A 249 -12.92 13.39 -8.82
N ARG A 250 -12.01 12.78 -9.60
CA ARG A 250 -12.08 12.81 -11.06
C ARG A 250 -12.75 11.56 -11.59
N GLU A 251 -13.82 11.76 -12.35
CA GLU A 251 -14.53 10.66 -13.02
C GLU A 251 -13.59 9.80 -13.87
N GLY A 252 -13.71 8.48 -13.68
CA GLY A 252 -12.77 7.49 -14.20
C GLY A 252 -11.69 7.04 -13.20
N GLY A 253 -11.64 7.63 -12.00
CA GLY A 253 -10.90 7.11 -10.85
C GLY A 253 -9.41 6.96 -11.09
N VAL A 254 -8.81 5.93 -10.50
CA VAL A 254 -7.36 5.70 -10.58
C VAL A 254 -6.87 5.46 -12.01
N LEU A 255 -7.76 5.02 -12.91
CA LEU A 255 -7.45 4.88 -14.34
C LEU A 255 -7.33 6.24 -15.05
N LYS A 256 -7.99 7.28 -14.52
CA LYS A 256 -7.92 8.65 -15.04
C LYS A 256 -6.82 9.46 -14.36
N ARG A 257 -6.65 9.30 -13.05
CA ARG A 257 -5.61 9.92 -12.24
C ARG A 257 -5.19 8.96 -11.15
N ALA A 258 -3.96 8.47 -11.22
CA ALA A 258 -3.38 7.56 -10.23
C ALA A 258 -2.98 8.29 -8.93
N GLY A 259 -3.95 8.84 -8.19
CA GLY A 259 -3.72 9.55 -6.93
C GLY A 259 -4.57 9.03 -5.77
N HIS A 260 -4.17 9.40 -4.55
CA HIS A 260 -4.86 8.98 -3.31
C HIS A 260 -6.32 9.46 -3.25
N THR A 261 -6.62 10.63 -3.82
CA THR A 261 -7.99 11.14 -3.97
C THR A 261 -8.88 10.12 -4.68
N GLU A 262 -8.47 9.68 -5.86
CA GLU A 262 -9.21 8.70 -6.65
C GLU A 262 -9.22 7.32 -5.99
N ALA A 263 -8.07 6.85 -5.50
CA ALA A 263 -7.96 5.55 -4.85
C ALA A 263 -8.88 5.42 -3.63
N SER A 264 -9.03 6.50 -2.85
CA SER A 264 -9.89 6.51 -1.67
C SER A 264 -11.37 6.28 -2.03
N VAL A 265 -11.87 6.90 -3.11
CA VAL A 265 -13.26 6.73 -3.57
C VAL A 265 -13.45 5.39 -4.26
N ASP A 266 -12.51 4.98 -5.12
CA ASP A 266 -12.60 3.72 -5.84
C ASP A 266 -12.65 2.53 -4.86
N LEU A 267 -11.87 2.57 -3.78
CA LEU A 267 -11.92 1.55 -2.72
C LEU A 267 -13.24 1.53 -1.96
N THR A 268 -13.88 2.68 -1.68
CA THR A 268 -15.19 2.69 -1.00
C THR A 268 -16.29 2.16 -1.92
N VAL A 269 -16.26 2.51 -3.21
CA VAL A 269 -17.18 1.97 -4.22
C VAL A 269 -17.02 0.45 -4.35
N LEU A 270 -15.79 -0.04 -4.47
CA LEU A 270 -15.50 -1.49 -4.51
C LEU A 270 -15.91 -2.21 -3.21
N ALA A 271 -15.90 -1.52 -2.07
CA ALA A 271 -16.42 -2.02 -0.81
C ALA A 271 -17.97 -2.09 -0.75
N GLY A 272 -18.67 -1.50 -1.72
CA GLY A 272 -20.14 -1.40 -1.72
C GLY A 272 -20.64 -0.34 -0.75
N LEU A 273 -19.86 0.72 -0.52
CA LEU A 273 -20.17 1.85 0.33
C LEU A 273 -20.37 3.12 -0.51
N ASP A 274 -20.84 4.19 0.13
CA ASP A 274 -20.99 5.49 -0.52
C ASP A 274 -19.62 5.98 -1.06
N PRO A 275 -19.62 6.70 -2.19
CA PRO A 275 -18.39 7.13 -2.90
C PRO A 275 -17.71 8.32 -2.21
N VAL A 276 -17.48 8.22 -0.90
CA VAL A 276 -16.86 9.24 -0.06
C VAL A 276 -15.75 8.61 0.78
N GLY A 277 -14.50 8.96 0.45
CA GLY A 277 -13.29 8.42 1.09
C GLY A 277 -12.59 9.45 1.96
N VAL A 278 -12.07 9.03 3.11
CA VAL A 278 -11.14 9.82 3.94
C VAL A 278 -9.72 9.44 3.59
N LEU A 279 -8.83 10.42 3.49
CA LEU A 279 -7.39 10.21 3.31
C LEU A 279 -6.58 11.24 4.11
N CYS A 280 -5.36 10.86 4.47
CA CYS A 280 -4.37 11.70 5.15
C CYS A 280 -3.00 11.05 4.99
N GLU A 281 -2.03 11.83 4.52
CA GLU A 281 -0.68 11.35 4.25
C GLU A 281 0.05 11.01 5.56
N ILE A 282 0.82 9.92 5.58
CA ILE A 282 1.55 9.43 6.75
C ILE A 282 2.90 10.15 6.86
N VAL A 283 3.21 10.63 8.05
CA VAL A 283 4.50 11.28 8.35
C VAL A 283 5.41 10.35 9.14
N ASP A 284 6.72 10.54 8.99
CA ASP A 284 7.73 9.93 9.83
C ASP A 284 7.92 10.74 11.13
N ASP A 285 8.61 10.15 12.11
CA ASP A 285 8.81 10.71 13.45
C ASP A 285 9.64 12.02 13.43
N ASP A 286 10.43 12.24 12.37
CA ASP A 286 11.20 13.46 12.15
C ASP A 286 10.42 14.58 11.41
N GLY A 287 9.16 14.31 11.07
CA GLY A 287 8.28 15.23 10.35
C GLY A 287 8.43 15.19 8.82
N SER A 288 9.31 14.36 8.28
CA SER A 288 9.35 14.09 6.84
C SER A 288 8.23 13.13 6.42
N MET A 289 7.99 12.99 5.13
CA MET A 289 6.97 12.06 4.61
C MET A 289 7.48 10.62 4.71
N ALA A 290 6.64 9.73 5.25
CA ALA A 290 7.00 8.32 5.40
C ALA A 290 7.11 7.65 4.03
N ARG A 291 8.25 6.99 3.78
CA ARG A 291 8.52 6.25 2.52
C ARG A 291 8.24 4.76 2.68
N LEU A 292 8.16 4.05 1.57
CA LEU A 292 7.71 2.66 1.51
C LEU A 292 8.32 1.72 2.58
N PRO A 293 9.64 1.72 2.87
CA PRO A 293 10.19 0.87 3.94
C PRO A 293 9.58 1.15 5.33
N LYS A 294 9.40 2.43 5.68
CA LYS A 294 8.77 2.86 6.94
C LYS A 294 7.27 2.55 6.93
N LEU A 295 6.59 2.80 5.81
CA LEU A 295 5.16 2.51 5.64
C LEU A 295 4.84 1.02 5.84
N ARG A 296 5.69 0.12 5.33
CA ARG A 296 5.55 -1.33 5.57
C ARG A 296 5.69 -1.69 7.04
N HIS A 297 6.65 -1.09 7.74
CA HIS A 297 6.81 -1.29 9.18
C HIS A 297 5.61 -0.77 9.95
N PHE A 298 5.19 0.46 9.66
CA PHE A 298 4.02 1.11 10.24
C PHE A 298 2.74 0.27 10.05
N ALA A 299 2.50 -0.24 8.84
CA ALA A 299 1.35 -1.08 8.55
C ALA A 299 1.39 -2.40 9.36
N ALA A 300 2.55 -3.04 9.46
CA ALA A 300 2.72 -4.26 10.25
C ALA A 300 2.50 -4.02 11.76
N GLU A 301 3.07 -2.95 12.31
CA GLU A 301 2.92 -2.61 13.73
C GLU A 301 1.48 -2.30 14.15
N ASN A 302 0.73 -1.67 13.24
CA ASN A 302 -0.65 -1.26 13.49
C ASN A 302 -1.68 -2.25 12.94
N CYS A 303 -1.24 -3.41 12.44
CA CYS A 303 -2.09 -4.44 11.84
C CYS A 303 -2.98 -3.91 10.70
N LEU A 304 -2.45 -3.00 9.88
CA LEU A 304 -3.12 -2.43 8.72
C LEU A 304 -2.70 -3.15 7.45
N LYS A 305 -3.63 -3.29 6.50
CA LYS A 305 -3.29 -3.68 5.14
C LYS A 305 -2.57 -2.53 4.46
N ILE A 306 -1.59 -2.88 3.63
CA ILE A 306 -0.88 -1.93 2.75
C ILE A 306 -1.07 -2.38 1.31
N VAL A 307 -1.55 -1.47 0.46
CA VAL A 307 -1.82 -1.74 -0.96
C VAL A 307 -1.22 -0.63 -1.83
N SER A 308 -1.00 -0.92 -3.11
CA SER A 308 -0.50 0.06 -4.08
C SER A 308 -1.61 0.52 -5.02
N ILE A 309 -1.55 1.79 -5.45
CA ILE A 309 -2.43 2.31 -6.51
C ILE A 309 -2.21 1.54 -7.81
N ALA A 310 -0.99 1.08 -8.09
CA ALA A 310 -0.68 0.23 -9.24
C ALA A 310 -1.47 -1.09 -9.24
N ASP A 311 -1.56 -1.76 -8.09
CA ASP A 311 -2.37 -2.98 -7.94
C ASP A 311 -3.87 -2.69 -8.08
N LEU A 312 -4.34 -1.53 -7.59
CA LEU A 312 -5.73 -1.10 -7.75
C LEU A 312 -6.07 -0.81 -9.22
N ILE A 313 -5.17 -0.17 -9.97
CA ILE A 313 -5.30 0.05 -11.41
C ILE A 313 -5.37 -1.30 -12.15
N ARG A 314 -4.48 -2.23 -11.83
CA ARG A 314 -4.47 -3.57 -12.45
C ARG A 314 -5.78 -4.30 -12.22
N LEU A 315 -6.34 -4.24 -11.01
CA LEU A 315 -7.66 -4.80 -10.72
C LEU A 315 -8.76 -4.13 -11.57
N GLY A 316 -8.76 -2.80 -11.66
CA GLY A 316 -9.76 -2.04 -12.41
C GLY A 316 -9.71 -2.24 -13.93
N LEU A 317 -8.57 -2.69 -14.48
CA LEU A 317 -8.44 -3.12 -15.88
C LEU A 317 -9.02 -4.52 -16.11
N CYS A 318 -9.01 -5.40 -15.10
CA CYS A 318 -9.48 -6.78 -15.20
C CYS A 318 -10.98 -6.91 -14.92
N ALA A 319 -11.50 -6.15 -13.97
CA ALA A 319 -12.92 -6.01 -13.68
C ALA A 319 -13.33 -4.59 -14.07
N PRO A 320 -14.19 -4.39 -15.10
CA PRO A 320 -14.60 -3.04 -15.46
C PRO A 320 -15.22 -2.38 -14.25
N LEU A 321 -14.54 -1.39 -13.67
CA LEU A 321 -15.06 -0.57 -12.57
C LEU A 321 -16.46 -0.03 -12.92
N HIS A 322 -16.71 0.23 -14.22
CA HIS A 322 -18.02 0.57 -14.79
C HIS A 322 -19.18 -0.37 -14.42
N ILE A 323 -18.94 -1.64 -14.10
CA ILE A 323 -19.99 -2.56 -13.63
C ILE A 323 -20.45 -2.17 -12.22
N PHE A 324 -19.53 -1.73 -11.36
CA PHE A 324 -19.85 -1.25 -10.02
C PHE A 324 -20.41 0.19 -9.99
N TYR A 325 -20.11 1.03 -10.99
CA TYR A 325 -20.67 2.39 -11.10
C TYR A 325 -22.14 2.44 -11.56
N LYS A 326 -22.73 1.33 -12.03
CA LYS A 326 -24.11 1.31 -12.55
C LYS A 326 -25.18 0.93 -11.53
N ASP A 327 -24.80 0.40 -10.38
CA ASP A 327 -25.74 -0.12 -9.36
C ASP A 327 -25.75 0.70 -8.05
N VAL A 328 -25.27 1.96 -8.07
CA VAL A 328 -25.34 2.90 -6.93
C VAL A 328 -26.07 4.19 -7.30
#